data_AF-A0A972WXZ3-F1
#
_entry.id   AF-A0A972WXZ3-F1
#
_cell.length_a   1.000
_cell.length_b   1.000
_cell.length_c   1.000
_cell.angle_alpha   90.00
_cell.angle_beta   90.00
_cell.angle_gamma   90.00
#
_symmetry.space_group_name_H-M   'P 1'
#
loop_
_entity.id
_entity.type
_entity.pdbx_description
1 polymer ?
#
loop_
_entity_poly.entity_id
_entity_poly.type
_entity_poly.pdbx_seq_one_letter_code
_entity_poly.pdbx_strand_id
1 'polypeptide(L)'
;MYKAMGFVFVWVLGFGMLGCGSRQFTQGSYDDISEDRLLDDKFNESDMRQIADTMVKSLTESLVIREAKKPPIVLVTLVKNRSQEHIDMKSMTDKIKVALIKSGRFKFTEKENREEMAEETEYQGQSGYVDSATARKKGRQIGAQFFLTGEITDRVQEVGSKKYVYYKCTFNLVNIETGILEWADDKEIRKFYTKKSVGF
;
A
#
# COMPACT_ATOMS: atom_id res chain seq x y z
N MET A 1 -23.44 -11.97 87.15
CA MET A 1 -24.74 -11.27 87.06
C MET A 1 -24.61 -10.12 86.07
N TYR A 2 -25.46 -10.12 85.02
CA TYR A 2 -25.75 -9.07 84.01
C TYR A 2 -24.60 -8.55 83.12
N LYS A 3 -24.72 -8.36 81.80
CA LYS A 3 -25.64 -8.77 80.72
C LYS A 3 -24.92 -8.39 79.41
N ALA A 4 -25.13 -9.14 78.34
CA ALA A 4 -24.65 -8.84 76.99
C ALA A 4 -25.35 -7.58 76.40
N MET A 5 -24.65 -6.86 75.53
CA MET A 5 -25.27 -6.09 74.45
C MET A 5 -24.26 -5.96 73.29
N GLY A 6 -24.56 -6.64 72.18
CA GLY A 6 -23.74 -6.64 70.98
C GLY A 6 -23.86 -5.35 70.18
N PHE A 7 -22.80 -5.01 69.46
CA PHE A 7 -22.85 -4.11 68.32
C PHE A 7 -22.30 -4.86 67.11
N VAL A 8 -23.20 -5.13 66.16
CA VAL A 8 -22.91 -5.74 64.87
C VAL A 8 -22.18 -4.70 64.02
N PHE A 9 -20.92 -4.95 63.70
CA PHE A 9 -20.16 -4.17 62.73
C PHE A 9 -20.54 -4.65 61.32
N VAL A 10 -21.56 -4.03 60.71
CA VAL A 10 -21.86 -4.24 59.28
C VAL A 10 -20.86 -3.40 58.47
N TRP A 11 -19.76 -4.01 58.06
CA TRP A 11 -18.95 -3.48 56.95
C TRP A 11 -19.74 -3.70 55.67
N VAL A 12 -20.33 -2.63 55.15
CA VAL A 12 -20.89 -2.59 53.80
C VAL A 12 -19.73 -2.75 52.83
N LEU A 13 -19.57 -3.96 52.29
CA LEU A 13 -18.76 -4.26 51.11
C LEU A 13 -19.39 -3.54 49.92
N GLY A 14 -18.99 -2.27 49.73
CA GLY A 14 -19.29 -1.51 48.53
C GLY A 14 -18.56 -2.15 47.35
N PHE A 15 -19.25 -3.03 46.62
CA PHE A 15 -18.80 -3.57 45.35
C PHE A 15 -18.84 -2.43 44.32
N GLY A 16 -17.74 -1.68 44.25
CA GLY A 16 -17.56 -0.64 43.23
C GLY A 16 -17.54 -1.31 41.86
N MET A 17 -18.61 -1.13 41.08
CA MET A 17 -18.62 -1.47 39.67
C MET A 17 -17.58 -0.61 38.95
N LEU A 18 -16.35 -1.12 38.83
CA LEU A 18 -15.40 -0.67 37.81
C LEU A 18 -15.92 -1.17 36.46
N GLY A 19 -16.98 -0.51 35.97
CA GLY A 19 -17.42 -0.65 34.60
C GLY A 19 -16.33 -0.10 33.70
N CYS A 20 -15.50 -0.99 33.16
CA CYS A 20 -14.57 -0.68 32.09
C CYS A 20 -15.39 -0.41 30.83
N GLY A 21 -15.95 0.80 30.72
CA GLY A 21 -16.66 1.22 29.51
C GLY A 21 -15.68 1.21 28.34
N SER A 22 -16.02 0.50 27.27
CA SER A 22 -15.25 0.51 26.03
C SER A 22 -15.08 1.95 25.57
N ARG A 23 -13.84 2.37 25.26
CA ARG A 23 -13.59 3.69 24.69
C ARG A 23 -14.36 3.82 23.38
N GLN A 24 -15.36 4.69 23.37
CA GLN A 24 -16.18 4.99 22.20
C GLN A 24 -15.56 6.17 21.46
N PHE A 25 -15.51 6.12 20.12
CA PHE A 25 -15.18 7.30 19.31
C PHE A 25 -16.35 8.29 19.37
N THR A 26 -16.10 9.53 19.77
CA THR A 26 -17.15 10.54 20.00
C THR A 26 -17.16 11.68 18.98
N GLN A 27 -16.04 11.93 18.29
CA GLN A 27 -15.92 12.94 17.23
C GLN A 27 -14.69 12.64 16.36
N GLY A 28 -14.76 12.94 15.06
CA GLY A 28 -13.63 12.82 14.12
C GLY A 28 -13.43 14.11 13.33
N SER A 29 -12.18 14.36 12.92
CA SER A 29 -11.79 15.46 12.03
C SER A 29 -10.91 14.91 10.90
N TYR A 30 -10.88 15.62 9.77
CA TYR A 30 -9.83 15.38 8.78
C TYR A 30 -8.49 15.77 9.38
N ASP A 31 -7.46 15.05 8.95
CA ASP A 31 -6.09 15.31 9.32
C ASP A 31 -5.21 15.46 8.08
N ASP A 32 -4.03 16.04 8.23
CA ASP A 32 -3.09 16.25 7.14
C ASP A 32 -2.38 14.94 6.75
N ILE A 33 -2.63 14.51 5.51
CA ILE A 33 -2.02 13.31 4.90
C ILE A 33 -0.49 13.44 4.75
N SER A 34 0.05 14.66 4.76
CA SER A 34 1.48 14.89 4.64
C SER A 34 2.27 14.59 5.93
N GLU A 35 1.59 14.52 7.08
CA GLU A 35 2.22 14.20 8.36
C GLU A 35 2.50 12.69 8.50
N ASP A 36 3.69 12.36 9.02
CA ASP A 36 4.04 10.97 9.30
C ASP A 36 3.41 10.50 10.61
N ARG A 37 2.53 9.49 10.53
CA ARG A 37 1.81 8.95 11.69
C ARG A 37 2.28 7.55 12.05
N LEU A 38 2.73 7.37 13.29
CA LEU A 38 3.19 6.09 13.84
C LEU A 38 2.38 5.72 15.10
N LEU A 39 1.16 5.23 14.89
CA LEU A 39 0.25 4.83 15.97
C LEU A 39 0.50 3.41 16.49
N ASP A 40 0.81 2.51 15.57
CA ASP A 40 1.21 1.13 15.84
C ASP A 40 2.47 0.79 15.04
N ASP A 41 2.91 -0.46 15.15
CA ASP A 41 4.13 -0.99 14.55
C ASP A 41 3.94 -1.59 13.16
N LYS A 42 2.74 -1.46 12.58
CA LYS A 42 2.36 -2.03 11.29
C LYS A 42 2.74 -1.14 10.12
N PHE A 43 2.67 -1.69 8.91
CA PHE A 43 2.83 -0.91 7.69
C PHE A 43 1.67 0.07 7.55
N ASN A 44 1.97 1.32 7.20
CA ASN A 44 0.98 2.38 7.17
C ASN A 44 1.07 3.29 5.93
N GLU A 45 0.16 4.26 5.86
CA GLU A 45 0.06 5.20 4.76
C GLU A 45 1.35 6.00 4.53
N SER A 46 1.99 6.47 5.61
CA SER A 46 3.24 7.23 5.56
C SER A 46 4.36 6.41 4.92
N ASP A 47 4.47 5.11 5.26
CA ASP A 47 5.45 4.23 4.62
C ASP A 47 5.18 4.06 3.12
N MET A 48 3.93 3.76 2.76
CA MET A 48 3.52 3.61 1.37
C MET A 48 3.80 4.88 0.57
N ARG A 49 3.54 6.05 1.16
CA ARG A 49 3.82 7.34 0.55
C ARG A 49 5.32 7.50 0.31
N GLN A 50 6.15 7.30 1.33
CA GLN A 50 7.61 7.42 1.21
C GLN A 50 8.20 6.45 0.18
N ILE A 51 7.72 5.20 0.12
CA ILE A 51 8.14 4.22 -0.89
C ILE A 51 7.75 4.72 -2.29
N ALA A 52 6.47 5.04 -2.50
CA ALA A 52 6.00 5.47 -3.81
C ALA A 52 6.72 6.73 -4.31
N ASP A 53 6.90 7.72 -3.45
CA ASP A 53 7.56 8.99 -3.82
C ASP A 53 9.03 8.76 -4.18
N THR A 54 9.73 7.89 -3.43
CA THR A 54 11.13 7.51 -3.74
C THR A 54 11.21 6.80 -5.09
N MET A 55 10.38 5.79 -5.32
CA MET A 55 10.40 4.99 -6.55
C MET A 55 10.02 5.81 -7.78
N VAL A 56 8.97 6.63 -7.68
CA VAL A 56 8.53 7.51 -8.76
C VAL A 56 9.63 8.49 -9.12
N LYS A 57 10.25 9.13 -8.12
CA LYS A 57 11.33 10.09 -8.35
C LYS A 57 12.52 9.42 -9.03
N SER A 58 13.04 8.34 -8.45
CA SER A 58 14.21 7.63 -8.96
C SER A 58 14.00 7.09 -10.37
N LEU A 59 12.88 6.43 -10.63
CA LEU A 59 12.55 5.91 -11.96
C LEU A 59 12.43 7.05 -12.98
N THR A 60 11.77 8.15 -12.60
CA THR A 60 11.64 9.33 -13.47
C THR A 60 13.00 9.95 -13.79
N GLU A 61 13.91 10.00 -12.82
CA GLU A 61 15.26 10.58 -12.96
C GLU A 61 16.28 9.64 -13.63
N SER A 62 15.92 8.37 -13.84
CA SER A 62 16.79 7.39 -14.49
C SER A 62 17.09 7.73 -15.96
N LEU A 63 18.26 7.30 -16.44
CA LEU A 63 18.70 7.54 -17.83
C LEU A 63 17.74 6.94 -18.86
N VAL A 64 17.25 5.72 -18.61
CA VAL A 64 16.30 5.03 -19.51
C VAL A 64 15.04 5.86 -19.76
N ILE A 65 14.58 6.64 -18.78
CA ILE A 65 13.42 7.53 -18.95
C ILE A 65 13.85 8.92 -19.45
N ARG A 66 14.98 9.48 -18.96
CA ARG A 66 15.45 10.84 -19.32
C ARG A 66 15.88 10.97 -20.77
N GLU A 67 16.47 9.92 -21.33
CA GLU A 67 16.95 9.91 -22.72
C GLU A 67 15.91 9.34 -23.69
N ALA A 68 14.76 8.87 -23.18
CA ALA A 68 13.69 8.35 -24.00
C ALA A 68 13.09 9.45 -24.90
N LYS A 69 13.17 9.24 -26.23
CA LYS A 69 12.62 10.18 -27.23
C LYS A 69 11.09 10.29 -27.16
N LYS A 70 10.42 9.27 -26.64
CA LYS A 70 8.96 9.21 -26.45
C LYS A 70 8.68 8.54 -25.10
N PRO A 71 7.57 8.89 -24.43
CA PRO A 71 7.17 8.19 -23.20
C PRO A 71 7.14 6.67 -23.41
N PRO A 72 7.95 5.89 -22.67
CA PRO A 72 7.94 4.44 -22.78
C PRO A 72 6.60 3.86 -22.37
N ILE A 73 6.26 2.72 -22.98
CA ILE A 73 5.02 2.00 -22.70
C ILE A 73 5.35 0.89 -21.71
N VAL A 74 4.79 0.99 -20.51
CA VAL A 74 5.12 0.13 -19.38
C VAL A 74 3.91 -0.72 -19.01
N LEU A 75 4.14 -2.00 -18.75
CA LEU A 75 3.20 -2.87 -18.08
C LEU A 75 3.53 -2.88 -16.58
N VAL A 76 2.59 -2.46 -15.73
CA VAL A 76 2.77 -2.58 -14.28
C VAL A 76 2.23 -3.92 -13.82
N THR A 77 3.03 -4.61 -13.03
CA THR A 77 2.61 -5.83 -12.32
C THR A 77 2.32 -5.49 -10.86
N LEU A 78 1.42 -6.25 -10.25
CA LEU A 78 1.14 -6.14 -8.82
C LEU A 78 2.44 -6.39 -8.05
N VAL A 79 2.77 -5.47 -7.14
CA VAL A 79 3.90 -5.63 -6.23
C VAL A 79 3.70 -6.89 -5.39
N LYS A 80 4.74 -7.70 -5.24
CA LYS A 80 4.66 -8.95 -4.48
C LYS A 80 4.81 -8.68 -3.00
N ASN A 81 3.87 -9.18 -2.21
CA ASN A 81 4.02 -9.18 -0.77
C ASN A 81 4.85 -10.40 -0.32
N ARG A 82 6.04 -10.15 0.21
CA ARG A 82 6.92 -11.13 0.87
C ARG A 82 7.12 -10.81 2.35
N SER A 83 6.32 -9.91 2.91
CA SER A 83 6.33 -9.63 4.34
C SER A 83 5.46 -10.64 5.10
N GLN A 84 5.55 -10.61 6.43
CA GLN A 84 4.68 -11.36 7.33
C GLN A 84 3.31 -10.70 7.53
N GLU A 85 3.09 -9.50 6.99
CA GLU A 85 1.90 -8.67 7.18
C GLU A 85 0.99 -8.70 5.94
N HIS A 86 -0.32 -8.61 6.15
CA HIS A 86 -1.28 -8.38 5.06
C HIS A 86 -1.27 -6.91 4.62
N ILE A 87 -0.35 -6.57 3.72
CA ILE A 87 -0.23 -5.22 3.15
C ILE A 87 -0.99 -5.15 1.83
N ASP A 88 -1.74 -4.07 1.62
CA ASP A 88 -2.47 -3.80 0.37
C ASP A 88 -1.51 -3.44 -0.78
N MET A 89 -1.08 -4.47 -1.50
CA MET A 89 -0.22 -4.32 -2.68
C MET A 89 -0.91 -3.60 -3.83
N LYS A 90 -2.23 -3.69 -3.94
CA LYS A 90 -2.96 -3.04 -5.04
C LYS A 90 -2.90 -1.53 -4.86
N SER A 91 -3.21 -1.04 -3.66
CA SER A 91 -3.12 0.39 -3.34
C SER A 91 -1.70 0.94 -3.56
N MET A 92 -0.66 0.20 -3.15
CA MET A 92 0.73 0.61 -3.41
C MET A 92 1.05 0.66 -4.91
N THR A 93 0.66 -0.38 -5.65
CA THR A 93 0.89 -0.47 -7.10
C THR A 93 0.17 0.66 -7.85
N ASP A 94 -1.09 0.93 -7.49
CA ASP A 94 -1.91 1.98 -8.10
C ASP A 94 -1.40 3.38 -7.75
N LYS A 95 -0.92 3.62 -6.53
CA LYS A 95 -0.28 4.90 -6.15
C LYS A 95 0.91 5.21 -7.05
N ILE A 96 1.78 4.23 -7.29
CA ILE A 96 2.95 4.37 -8.17
C ILE A 96 2.51 4.56 -9.63
N LYS A 97 1.58 3.72 -10.12
CA LYS A 97 1.04 3.83 -11.49
C LYS A 97 0.48 5.22 -11.76
N VAL A 98 -0.38 5.73 -10.87
CA VAL A 98 -1.00 7.06 -11.00
C VAL A 98 0.05 8.17 -10.96
N ALA A 99 1.02 8.10 -10.05
CA ALA A 99 2.08 9.12 -9.96
C ALA A 99 2.95 9.16 -11.22
N LEU A 100 3.33 7.99 -11.77
CA LEU A 100 4.07 7.90 -13.02
C LEU A 100 3.25 8.42 -14.22
N ILE A 101 1.94 8.11 -14.30
CA ILE A 101 1.06 8.69 -15.33
C ILE A 101 1.03 10.21 -15.22
N LYS A 102 0.82 10.74 -14.00
CA LYS A 102 0.76 12.19 -13.74
C LYS A 102 2.05 12.93 -14.12
N SER A 103 3.19 12.26 -14.10
CA SER A 103 4.45 12.85 -14.57
C SER A 103 4.45 13.18 -16.08
N GLY A 104 3.56 12.57 -16.87
CA GLY A 104 3.52 12.70 -18.33
C GLY A 104 4.66 11.98 -19.06
N ARG A 105 5.54 11.28 -18.33
CA ARG A 105 6.74 10.65 -18.88
C ARG A 105 6.59 9.17 -19.18
N PHE A 106 5.43 8.58 -18.88
CA PHE A 106 5.15 7.17 -19.07
C PHE A 106 3.79 6.98 -19.73
N LYS A 107 3.65 5.90 -20.50
CA LYS A 107 2.37 5.34 -20.93
C LYS A 107 2.24 3.96 -20.35
N PHE A 108 1.02 3.51 -20.09
CA PHE A 108 0.78 2.19 -19.53
C PHE A 108 -0.15 1.37 -20.41
N THR A 109 0.13 0.08 -20.52
CA THR A 109 -0.85 -0.89 -21.04
C THR A 109 -1.78 -1.31 -19.91
N GLU A 110 -3.06 -1.45 -20.20
CA GLU A 110 -4.01 -1.99 -19.23
C GLU A 110 -3.89 -3.52 -19.16
N LYS A 111 -3.84 -4.06 -17.94
CA LYS A 111 -3.75 -5.48 -17.66
C LYS A 111 -5.03 -6.01 -17.03
N GLU A 112 -5.64 -5.24 -16.13
CA GLU A 112 -6.77 -5.70 -15.32
C GLU A 112 -8.02 -5.85 -16.19
N ASN A 113 -8.24 -4.97 -17.17
CA ASN A 113 -9.47 -4.93 -17.96
C ASN A 113 -9.30 -5.47 -19.39
N ARG A 114 -8.35 -6.39 -19.62
CA ARG A 114 -8.07 -6.90 -20.98
C ARG A 114 -9.23 -7.66 -21.60
N GLU A 115 -9.96 -8.42 -20.78
CA GLU A 115 -11.12 -9.21 -21.23
C GLU A 115 -12.25 -8.28 -21.65
N GLU A 116 -12.64 -7.34 -20.80
CA GLU A 116 -13.66 -6.33 -21.10
C GLU A 116 -13.30 -5.51 -22.36
N MET A 117 -12.03 -5.10 -22.50
CA MET A 117 -11.56 -4.40 -23.71
C MET A 117 -11.66 -5.26 -24.98
N ALA A 118 -11.41 -6.57 -24.85
CA ALA A 118 -11.50 -7.50 -25.97
C ALA A 118 -12.95 -7.73 -26.38
N GLU A 119 -13.85 -7.92 -25.41
CA GLU A 119 -15.30 -8.04 -25.61
C GLU A 119 -15.88 -6.78 -26.28
N GLU A 120 -15.50 -5.59 -25.82
CA GLU A 120 -15.93 -4.32 -26.44
C GLU A 120 -15.40 -4.20 -27.88
N THR A 121 -14.14 -4.60 -28.13
CA THR A 121 -13.58 -4.60 -29.50
C THR A 121 -14.33 -5.58 -30.41
N GLU A 122 -14.76 -6.72 -29.88
CA GLU A 122 -15.56 -7.71 -30.60
C GLU A 122 -16.97 -7.17 -30.91
N TYR A 123 -17.63 -6.57 -29.92
CA TYR A 123 -18.91 -5.92 -30.07
C TYR A 123 -18.87 -4.85 -31.17
N GLN A 124 -17.88 -3.96 -31.15
CA GLN A 124 -17.71 -2.93 -32.19
C GLN A 124 -17.55 -3.52 -33.60
N GLY A 125 -16.87 -4.66 -33.72
CA GLY A 125 -16.57 -5.27 -35.01
C GLY A 125 -17.68 -6.16 -35.58
N GLN A 126 -18.52 -6.76 -34.73
CA GLN A 126 -19.43 -7.83 -35.12
C GLN A 126 -20.90 -7.56 -34.83
N SER A 127 -21.23 -6.64 -33.92
CA SER A 127 -22.62 -6.43 -33.49
C SER A 127 -23.53 -5.81 -34.55
N GLY A 128 -22.94 -5.13 -35.55
CA GLY A 128 -23.68 -4.38 -36.56
C GLY A 128 -24.26 -3.04 -36.06
N TYR A 129 -24.05 -2.67 -34.79
CA TYR A 129 -24.57 -1.42 -34.20
C TYR A 129 -23.58 -0.25 -34.23
N VAL A 130 -22.29 -0.50 -34.43
CA VAL A 130 -21.22 0.51 -34.37
C VAL A 130 -20.77 0.91 -35.77
N ASP A 131 -20.56 2.22 -35.99
CA ASP A 131 -19.99 2.71 -37.26
C ASP A 131 -18.59 2.13 -37.49
N SER A 132 -18.48 1.36 -38.58
CA SER A 132 -17.24 0.71 -39.03
C SER A 132 -16.05 1.65 -39.23
N ALA A 133 -16.28 2.94 -39.52
CA ALA A 133 -15.21 3.92 -39.66
C ALA A 133 -14.56 4.26 -38.31
N THR A 134 -15.29 4.09 -37.21
CA THR A 134 -14.84 4.39 -35.84
C THR A 134 -14.45 3.14 -35.04
N ALA A 135 -14.95 1.97 -35.45
CA ALA A 135 -14.73 0.69 -34.79
C ALA A 135 -13.24 0.35 -34.63
N ARG A 136 -12.85 -0.08 -33.44
CA ARG A 136 -11.50 -0.58 -33.16
C ARG A 136 -11.34 -2.01 -33.68
N LYS A 137 -10.13 -2.33 -34.15
CA LYS A 137 -9.81 -3.64 -34.74
C LYS A 137 -8.93 -4.45 -33.80
N LYS A 138 -9.15 -5.77 -33.78
CA LYS A 138 -8.26 -6.74 -33.12
C LYS A 138 -6.82 -6.57 -33.63
N GLY A 139 -5.83 -6.79 -32.76
CA GLY A 139 -4.40 -6.67 -33.09
C GLY A 139 -3.84 -5.25 -33.20
N ARG A 140 -4.61 -4.21 -32.81
CA ARG A 140 -4.14 -2.80 -32.80
C ARG A 140 -3.69 -2.28 -31.44
N GLN A 141 -3.75 -3.11 -30.39
CA GLN A 141 -3.23 -2.74 -29.07
C GLN A 141 -1.70 -2.52 -29.16
N ILE A 142 -1.20 -1.51 -28.46
CA ILE A 142 0.22 -1.19 -28.46
C ILE A 142 0.92 -2.06 -27.41
N GLY A 143 2.02 -2.70 -27.79
CA GLY A 143 2.81 -3.55 -26.90
C GLY A 143 3.55 -2.73 -25.83
N ALA A 144 3.60 -3.28 -24.61
CA ALA A 144 4.50 -2.77 -23.58
C ALA A 144 5.96 -3.05 -23.97
N GLN A 145 6.82 -2.06 -23.75
CA GLN A 145 8.28 -2.14 -23.95
C GLN A 145 8.98 -2.63 -22.68
N PHE A 146 8.46 -2.22 -21.52
CA PHE A 146 9.00 -2.58 -20.23
C PHE A 146 7.91 -3.19 -19.35
N PHE A 147 8.31 -4.02 -18.39
CA PHE A 147 7.47 -4.32 -17.25
C PHE A 147 8.09 -3.76 -15.96
N LEU A 148 7.25 -3.09 -15.17
CA LEU A 148 7.60 -2.61 -13.83
C LEU A 148 7.05 -3.62 -12.82
N THR A 149 7.94 -4.12 -11.97
CA THR A 149 7.60 -5.04 -10.89
C THR A 149 8.29 -4.61 -9.60
N GLY A 150 7.85 -5.17 -8.49
CA GLY A 150 8.52 -4.98 -7.22
C GLY A 150 8.11 -6.02 -6.19
N GLU A 151 8.75 -5.95 -5.06
CA GLU A 151 8.41 -6.72 -3.87
C GLU A 151 8.65 -5.94 -2.59
N ILE A 152 7.90 -6.28 -1.54
CA ILE A 152 8.12 -5.78 -0.19
C ILE A 152 8.45 -6.96 0.73
N THR A 153 9.46 -6.77 1.58
CA THR A 153 9.89 -7.73 2.60
C THR A 153 9.93 -7.02 3.95
N ASP A 154 9.81 -7.78 5.04
CA ASP A 154 9.96 -7.26 6.39
C ASP A 154 10.92 -8.09 7.25
N ARG A 155 11.39 -7.47 8.34
CA ARG A 155 12.09 -8.15 9.42
C ARG A 155 11.78 -7.50 10.76
N VAL A 156 11.25 -8.29 11.67
CA VAL A 156 10.91 -7.87 13.03
C VAL A 156 12.00 -8.36 14.00
N GLN A 157 12.45 -7.48 14.88
CA GLN A 157 13.36 -7.80 15.99
C GLN A 157 12.78 -7.25 17.28
N GLU A 158 12.59 -8.10 18.28
CA GLU A 158 12.02 -7.71 19.56
C GLU A 158 12.87 -8.26 20.71
N VAL A 159 13.28 -7.39 21.64
CA VAL A 159 14.03 -7.75 22.85
C VAL A 159 13.54 -6.89 24.02
N GLY A 160 13.01 -7.54 25.06
CA GLY A 160 12.43 -6.85 26.21
C GLY A 160 11.26 -5.95 25.80
N SER A 161 11.32 -4.66 26.14
CA SER A 161 10.31 -3.68 25.72
C SER A 161 10.59 -3.05 24.34
N LYS A 162 11.75 -3.33 23.73
CA LYS A 162 12.17 -2.70 22.48
C LYS A 162 11.79 -3.55 21.28
N LYS A 163 11.20 -2.91 20.26
CA LYS A 163 10.85 -3.54 18.99
C LYS A 163 11.36 -2.72 17.82
N TYR A 164 12.01 -3.37 16.87
CA TYR A 164 12.33 -2.83 15.56
C TYR A 164 11.52 -3.56 14.49
N VAL A 165 10.93 -2.79 13.58
CA VAL A 165 10.30 -3.32 12.37
C VAL A 165 10.99 -2.69 11.18
N TYR A 166 11.59 -3.53 10.34
CA TYR A 166 12.29 -3.12 9.13
C TYR A 166 11.49 -3.57 7.92
N TYR A 167 11.28 -2.67 6.97
CA TYR A 167 10.71 -2.96 5.66
C TYR A 167 11.73 -2.62 4.58
N LYS A 168 11.84 -3.47 3.56
CA LYS A 168 12.56 -3.17 2.33
C LYS A 168 11.65 -3.41 1.14
N CYS A 169 11.48 -2.39 0.31
CA CYS A 169 10.72 -2.48 -0.92
C CYS A 169 11.66 -2.24 -2.10
N THR A 170 11.69 -3.17 -3.06
CA THR A 170 12.55 -3.12 -4.24
C THR A 170 11.69 -3.12 -5.49
N PHE A 171 12.01 -2.26 -6.46
CA PHE A 171 11.35 -2.21 -7.76
C PHE A 171 12.37 -2.36 -8.90
N ASN A 172 11.92 -2.99 -9.98
CA ASN A 172 12.71 -3.23 -11.18
C ASN A 172 11.91 -2.84 -12.43
N LEU A 173 12.55 -2.13 -13.35
CA LEU A 173 12.08 -1.92 -14.72
C LEU A 173 12.89 -2.81 -15.64
N VAL A 174 12.22 -3.71 -16.34
CA VAL A 174 12.87 -4.69 -17.22
C VAL A 174 12.35 -4.52 -18.63
N ASN A 175 13.26 -4.45 -19.60
CA ASN A 175 12.93 -4.45 -21.02
C ASN A 175 12.39 -5.84 -21.41
N ILE A 176 11.17 -5.87 -21.96
CA ILE A 176 10.47 -7.14 -22.27
C ILE A 176 11.14 -7.87 -23.43
N GLU A 177 11.70 -7.15 -24.40
CA GLU A 177 12.31 -7.74 -25.59
C GLU A 177 13.71 -8.31 -25.30
N THR A 178 14.53 -7.57 -24.55
CA THR A 178 15.92 -7.96 -24.28
C THR A 178 16.11 -8.70 -22.96
N GLY A 179 15.15 -8.62 -22.04
CA GLY A 179 15.26 -9.15 -20.68
C GLY A 179 16.22 -8.36 -19.77
N ILE A 180 16.73 -7.21 -20.24
CA ILE A 180 17.68 -6.40 -19.48
C ILE A 180 16.94 -5.66 -18.36
N LEU A 181 17.52 -5.68 -17.16
CA LEU A 181 17.13 -4.82 -16.05
C LEU A 181 17.72 -3.43 -16.30
N GLU A 182 16.85 -2.48 -16.64
CA GLU A 182 17.21 -1.14 -17.12
C GLU A 182 17.19 -0.10 -15.99
N TRP A 183 16.45 -0.41 -14.93
CA TRP A 183 16.45 0.35 -13.70
C TRP A 183 16.06 -0.57 -12.54
N ALA A 184 16.70 -0.36 -11.40
CA ALA A 184 16.25 -0.88 -10.12
C ALA A 184 16.54 0.15 -9.04
N ASP A 185 15.67 0.18 -8.03
CA ASP A 185 15.91 0.94 -6.82
C ASP A 185 15.19 0.29 -5.65
N ASP A 186 15.60 0.65 -4.45
CA ASP A 186 14.98 0.18 -3.23
C ASP A 186 14.78 1.29 -2.20
N LYS A 187 13.78 1.09 -1.35
CA LYS A 187 13.51 1.95 -0.19
C LYS A 187 13.47 1.09 1.05
N GLU A 188 14.29 1.49 2.01
CA GLU A 188 14.33 0.90 3.34
C GLU A 188 13.63 1.82 4.35
N ILE A 189 12.82 1.22 5.20
CA ILE A 189 12.12 1.89 6.31
C ILE A 189 12.40 1.10 7.58
N ARG A 190 12.78 1.79 8.65
CA ARG A 190 12.97 1.19 9.96
C ARG A 190 12.18 1.95 11.01
N LYS A 191 11.30 1.25 11.70
CA LYS A 191 10.50 1.77 12.80
C LYS A 191 10.99 1.21 14.13
N PHE A 192 10.93 2.03 15.16
CA PHE A 192 11.32 1.66 16.52
C PHE A 192 10.20 1.96 17.51
N TYR A 193 9.86 0.98 18.33
CA TYR A 193 8.82 1.07 19.34
C TYR A 193 9.33 0.62 20.71
N THR A 194 8.74 1.21 21.75
CA THR A 194 8.92 0.77 23.13
C THR A 194 7.56 0.40 23.71
N LYS A 195 7.37 -0.85 24.11
CA LYS A 195 6.17 -1.31 24.82
C LYS A 195 6.11 -0.65 26.20
N LYS A 196 4.99 0.00 26.52
CA LYS A 196 4.67 0.44 27.89
C LYS A 196 3.85 -0.66 28.57
N SER A 197 4.21 -1.01 29.80
CA SER A 197 3.36 -1.88 30.62
C SER A 197 2.07 -1.13 30.92
N VAL A 198 0.93 -1.72 30.60
CA VAL A 198 -0.36 -1.21 31.05
C VAL A 198 -0.57 -1.82 32.44
N GLY A 199 -0.38 -1.01 33.48
CA GLY A 199 -0.72 -1.42 34.84
C GLY A 199 -2.22 -1.60 34.97
N PHE A 200 -2.64 -2.67 35.65
CA PHE A 200 -4.03 -2.89 36.07
C PHE A 200 -4.38 -2.00 37.26
#